data_AF-K1TVZ0-F1
#
_entry.id   AF-K1TVZ0-F1
#
_cell.length_a   1.000
_cell.length_b   1.000
_cell.length_c   1.000
_cell.angle_alpha   90.00
_cell.angle_beta   90.00
_cell.angle_gamma   90.00
#
_symmetry.space_group_name_H-M   'P 1'
#
loop_
_entity.id
_entity.type
_entity.pdbx_description
1 polymer ?
#
loop_
_entity_poly.entity_id
_entity_poly.type
_entity_poly.pdbx_seq_one_letter_code
_entity_poly.pdbx_strand_id
1 'polypeptide(L)' 'VIMDMRENHLGIMETERKYDVKHNVISKWERIFLEEGAEGLMKERRGRASKVDGIAKGRPPKLDKKN' A
#
# COMPACT_ATOMS: atom_id res chain seq x y z
N VAL A 1 6.17 0.03 11.99
CA VAL A 1 6.62 1.41 11.64
C VAL A 1 5.63 2.45 12.13
N ILE A 2 4.41 2.57 11.58
CA ILE A 2 3.46 3.63 12.02
C ILE A 2 3.00 3.50 13.47
N MET A 3 2.82 2.28 13.98
CA MET A 3 2.50 2.06 15.40
C MET A 3 3.60 2.60 16.31
N ASP A 4 4.85 2.16 16.08
CA ASP A 4 6.03 2.64 16.81
C ASP A 4 6.22 4.17 16.68
N MET A 5 5.98 4.73 15.49
CA MET A 5 6.02 6.18 15.27
C MET A 5 5.00 6.93 16.16
N ARG A 6 3.77 6.43 16.27
CA ARG A 6 2.72 7.06 17.09
C ARG A 6 2.92 6.85 18.59
N GLU A 7 3.26 5.64 19.00
CA GLU A 7 3.47 5.29 20.41
C GLU A 7 4.66 6.04 21.00
N ASN A 8 5.74 6.21 20.22
CA ASN A 8 6.94 6.93 20.64
C ASN A 8 6.95 8.40 20.18
N HIS A 9 5.85 8.90 19.60
CA HIS A 9 5.73 10.27 19.09
C HIS A 9 6.88 10.71 18.17
N LEU A 10 7.41 9.79 17.36
CA LEU A 10 8.51 10.05 16.44
C LEU A 10 8.04 10.92 15.26
N GLY A 11 8.89 11.85 14.85
CA GLY A 11 8.70 12.59 13.61
C GLY A 11 8.90 11.72 12.36
N ILE A 12 8.43 12.21 11.21
CA ILE A 12 8.59 11.52 9.92
C ILE A 12 10.08 11.30 9.59
N MET A 13 10.92 12.30 9.82
CA MET A 13 12.37 12.21 9.55
C MET A 13 13.09 11.24 10.48
N GLU A 14 12.67 11.16 11.75
CA GLU A 14 13.23 10.21 12.72
C GLU A 14 12.84 8.78 12.35
N THR A 15 11.58 8.58 11.95
CA THR A 15 11.06 7.30 11.49
C THR A 15 11.75 6.85 10.19
N GLU A 16 12.00 7.79 9.27
CA GLU A 16 12.76 7.54 8.04
C GLU A 16 14.18 7.05 8.36
N ARG A 17 14.89 7.71 9.27
CA ARG A 17 16.24 7.29 9.67
C ARG A 17 16.25 5.96 10.44
N LYS A 18 15.28 5.73 11.32
CA LYS A 18 15.21 4.53 12.17
C LYS A 18 14.93 3.27 11.34
N TYR A 19 14.07 3.38 10.33
CA TYR A 19 13.61 2.24 9.54
C TYR A 19 14.13 2.22 8.10
N ASP A 20 14.92 3.21 7.69
CA ASP A 20 15.37 3.43 6.31
C ASP A 20 14.20 3.44 5.30
N VAL A 21 13.08 4.03 5.72
CA VAL A 21 11.86 4.11 4.91
C VAL A 21 11.65 5.54 4.45
N LYS A 22 11.54 5.73 3.13
CA LYS A 22 11.28 7.05 2.55
C LYS A 22 10.05 7.72 3.16
N HIS A 23 10.17 9.01 3.46
CA HIS A 23 9.07 9.84 3.97
C HIS A 23 7.71 9.67 3.24
N ASN A 24 7.72 9.54 1.90
CA ASN A 24 6.52 9.34 1.08
C ASN A 24 5.77 8.03 1.37
N VAL A 25 6.48 6.99 1.81
CA VAL A 25 5.88 5.71 2.20
C VAL A 25 5.26 5.85 3.58
N ILE A 26 5.94 6.54 4.50
CA ILE A 26 5.46 6.83 5.86
C ILE A 26 4.15 7.62 5.79
N SER A 27 4.07 8.70 5.00
CA SER A 27 2.84 9.49 4.85
C SER A 27 1.68 8.68 4.26
N LYS A 28 1.96 7.73 3.34
CA LYS A 28 0.91 6.83 2.82
C LYS A 28 0.40 5.89 3.89
N TRP A 29 1.30 5.30 4.68
CA TRP A 29 0.90 4.42 5.77
C TRP A 29 0.15 5.17 6.86
N GLU A 30 0.54 6.39 7.18
CA GLU A 30 -0.18 7.26 8.11
C GLU A 30 -1.62 7.51 7.64
N ARG A 31 -1.82 7.82 6.35
CA ARG A 31 -3.16 7.99 5.78
C ARG A 31 -4.00 6.72 5.90
N ILE A 32 -3.44 5.57 5.52
CA ILE A 32 -4.13 4.27 5.61
C ILE A 32 -4.47 3.95 7.06
N PHE A 33 -3.57 4.22 7.99
CA PHE A 33 -3.79 3.98 9.41
C PHE A 33 -4.89 4.88 10.00
N LEU A 34 -4.99 6.13 9.54
CA LEU A 34 -6.06 7.05 9.93
C LEU A 34 -7.43 6.66 9.35
N GLU A 35 -7.46 6.16 8.11
CA GLU A 35 -8.70 5.80 7.41
C GLU A 35 -9.22 4.39 7.78
N GLU A 36 -8.33 3.42 7.88
CA GLU A 36 -8.65 1.98 8.00
C GLU A 36 -7.99 1.30 9.21
N GLY A 37 -7.19 2.03 10.00
CA GLY A 37 -6.48 1.46 11.14
C GLY A 37 -5.35 0.50 10.76
N ALA A 38 -4.97 -0.34 11.73
CA ALA A 38 -3.94 -1.36 11.56
C ALA A 38 -4.31 -2.41 10.50
N GLU A 39 -5.60 -2.76 10.40
CA GLU A 39 -6.10 -3.76 9.46
C GLU A 39 -5.88 -3.34 8.01
N GLY A 40 -6.12 -2.05 7.69
CA GLY A 40 -5.91 -1.51 6.35
C GLY A 40 -4.46 -1.61 5.86
N LEU A 41 -3.50 -1.57 6.79
CA LEU A 41 -2.07 -1.69 6.49
C LEU A 41 -1.64 -3.14 6.20
N MET A 42 -2.31 -4.13 6.81
CA MET A 42 -2.04 -5.56 6.58
C MET A 42 -2.69 -6.09 5.29
N LYS A 43 -3.68 -5.37 4.75
CA LYS A 43 -4.34 -5.74 3.51
C LYS A 43 -3.38 -5.65 2.33
N GLU A 44 -3.15 -6.77 1.65
CA GLU A 44 -2.32 -6.76 0.44
C GLU A 44 -3.06 -6.01 -0.69
N ARG A 45 -2.46 -4.90 -1.15
CA ARG A 45 -2.98 -4.09 -2.28
C ARG A 45 -2.10 -4.17 -3.52
N ARG A 46 -0.99 -4.93 -3.44
CA ARG A 46 -0.16 -5.24 -4.61
C ARG A 46 -0.80 -6.38 -5.37
N GLY A 47 -0.81 -6.25 -6.68
CA GLY A 47 -1.47 -7.20 -7.57
C GLY A 47 -2.09 -6.46 -8.74
N ARG A 48 -1.91 -7.00 -9.94
CA ARG A 48 -2.67 -6.55 -11.10
C ARG A 48 -4.08 -7.11 -10.93
N ALA A 49 -5.10 -6.28 -11.11
CA ALA A 49 -6.48 -6.75 -11.07
C ALA A 49 -6.63 -7.90 -12.09
N SER A 50 -6.87 -9.11 -11.58
CA SER A 50 -6.88 -10.33 -12.38
C SER A 50 -8.32 -10.63 -12.80
N LYS A 51 -8.51 -11.27 -13.95
CA LYS A 51 -9.85 -11.66 -14.44
C LYS A 51 -10.61 -12.55 -13.42
N VAL A 52 -9.87 -13.21 -12.53
CA VAL A 52 -10.36 -14.08 -11.45
C VAL A 52 -11.22 -13.33 -10.43
N ASP A 53 -10.92 -12.06 -10.13
CA ASP A 53 -11.68 -11.24 -9.17
C ASP A 53 -12.82 -10.44 -9.85
N GLY A 54 -13.16 -10.78 -11.10
CA GLY A 54 -14.18 -10.08 -11.89
C GLY A 54 -13.81 -8.65 -12.32
N ILE A 55 -12.66 -8.13 -11.88
CA ILE A 55 -12.22 -6.77 -12.13
C ILE A 55 -10.98 -6.83 -13.03
N ALA A 56 -11.17 -6.78 -14.34
CA ALA A 56 -10.07 -6.55 -15.28
C ALA A 56 -9.79 -5.05 -15.38
N LYS A 57 -8.80 -4.53 -14.66
CA LYS A 57 -8.29 -3.16 -14.87
C LYS A 57 -7.14 -3.18 -15.88
N GLY A 58 -7.37 -2.59 -17.05
CA GLY A 58 -6.36 -2.41 -18.08
C GLY A 58 -6.91 -2.50 -19.50
N ARG A 59 -6.02 -2.37 -20.48
CA ARG A 59 -6.38 -2.56 -21.89
C ARG A 59 -6.72 -4.04 -22.12
N PRO A 60 -7.87 -4.37 -22.73
CA PRO A 60 -8.19 -5.75 -23.07
C PRO A 60 -7.10 -6.34 -23.99
N PRO A 61 -6.83 -7.67 -23.90
CA PRO A 61 -5.87 -8.34 -24.77
C PRO A 61 -6.22 -8.10 -26.25
N LYS A 62 -5.21 -7.82 -27.08
CA LYS A 62 -5.38 -7.36 -28.46
C LYS A 62 -5.58 -8.46 -29.51
N LEU A 63 -5.65 -9.73 -29.14
CA LEU A 63 -5.65 -10.81 -30.13
C LEU A 63 -6.72 -11.85 -29.82
N ASP A 64 -7.56 -12.07 -30.81
CA ASP A 64 -8.45 -13.22 -30.88
C ASP A 64 -7.56 -14.45 -31.03
N LYS A 65 -7.56 -15.32 -30.02
CA LYS A 65 -6.89 -16.61 -30.13
C LYS A 65 -7.73 -17.48 -31.05
N LYS A 66 -7.44 -17.46 -32.35
CA LYS A 66 -7.94 -18.47 -33.28
C LYS A 66 -7.21 -19.78 -32.98
N ASN A 67 -7.97 -20.78 -32.55
CA ASN A 67 -7.59 -22.19 -32.65
C ASN A 67 -7.76 -22.68 -34.09
#